data_AF-A0A2N2HFG5-F1
#
_entry.id   AF-A0A2N2HFG5-F1
#
_cell.length_a   1.000
_cell.length_b   1.000
_cell.length_c   1.000
_cell.angle_alpha   90.00
_cell.angle_beta   90.00
_cell.angle_gamma   90.00
#
_symmetry.space_group_name_H-M   'P 1'
#
loop_
_entity.id
_entity.type
_entity.pdbx_description
1 polymer ?
#
loop_
_entity_poly.entity_id
_entity_poly.type
_entity_poly.pdbx_seq_one_letter_code
_entity_poly.pdbx_strand_id
1 'polypeptide(L)'
;MRAATKTIMLVLATAFGGCLLPEYTVDDNLGGQGGSGGSLPELPPPPANCNGPTGPTMVPVRGGYCMDATEVTWGDYGTWALSASQDPDFASSQTPECTWNTDPKPGAGMGCAAPLGVDGPQYPVVCVDWCDAQAYCKAQGKRL
;
A
#
# COMPACT_ATOMS: atom_id res chain seq x y z
N MET A 1 -2.59 -61.33 46.35
CA MET A 1 -2.03 -60.08 46.89
C MET A 1 -2.15 -59.02 45.80
N ARG A 2 -3.17 -58.15 45.88
CA ARG A 2 -3.48 -57.14 44.86
C ARG A 2 -2.79 -55.83 45.26
N ALA A 3 -1.84 -55.35 44.45
CA ALA A 3 -1.19 -54.06 44.62
C ALA A 3 -2.06 -52.97 43.99
N ALA A 4 -2.41 -51.96 44.79
CA ALA A 4 -3.21 -50.81 44.38
C ALA A 4 -2.31 -49.74 43.74
N THR A 5 -2.51 -49.45 42.46
CA THR A 5 -1.85 -48.35 41.75
C THR A 5 -2.60 -47.05 42.06
N LYS A 6 -1.94 -46.13 42.76
CA LYS A 6 -2.46 -44.78 43.05
C LYS A 6 -2.45 -43.92 41.78
N THR A 7 -3.63 -43.49 41.34
CA THR A 7 -3.81 -42.46 40.32
C THR A 7 -3.47 -41.10 40.92
N ILE A 8 -2.40 -40.47 40.44
CA ILE A 8 -2.04 -39.09 40.74
C ILE A 8 -2.84 -38.19 39.80
N MET A 9 -3.84 -37.49 40.32
CA MET A 9 -4.51 -36.40 39.60
C MET A 9 -3.56 -35.19 39.54
N LEU A 10 -3.00 -34.95 38.36
CA LEU A 10 -2.28 -33.72 38.05
C LEU A 10 -3.32 -32.64 37.71
N VAL A 11 -3.60 -31.75 38.66
CA VAL A 11 -4.42 -30.55 38.42
C VAL A 11 -3.54 -29.55 37.67
N LEU A 12 -3.71 -29.48 36.34
CA LEU A 12 -3.11 -28.43 35.53
C LEU A 12 -3.96 -27.16 35.68
N ALA A 13 -3.55 -26.27 36.57
CA ALA A 13 -4.14 -24.94 36.70
C ALA A 13 -3.77 -24.10 35.48
N THR A 14 -4.75 -23.76 34.64
CA THR A 14 -4.63 -22.79 33.57
C THR A 14 -4.52 -21.39 34.15
N ALA A 15 -3.32 -20.83 34.17
CA ALA A 15 -3.10 -19.42 34.46
C ALA A 15 -3.47 -18.59 33.21
N PHE A 16 -4.69 -18.07 33.17
CA PHE A 16 -5.03 -16.94 32.29
C PHE A 16 -4.37 -15.68 32.88
N GLY A 17 -3.12 -15.44 32.51
CA GLY A 17 -2.45 -14.17 32.72
C GLY A 17 -3.08 -13.12 31.81
N GLY A 18 -4.18 -12.52 32.26
CA GLY A 18 -4.71 -11.31 31.64
C GLY A 18 -3.69 -10.18 31.77
N CYS A 19 -3.38 -9.51 30.66
CA CYS A 19 -2.76 -8.19 30.67
C CYS A 19 -3.73 -7.24 31.38
N LEU A 20 -3.51 -7.01 32.67
CA LEU A 20 -4.09 -5.86 33.37
C LEU A 20 -3.34 -4.62 32.87
N LEU A 21 -3.86 -3.99 31.81
CA LEU A 21 -3.52 -2.61 31.51
C LEU A 21 -4.07 -1.75 32.66
N PRO A 22 -3.30 -0.78 33.19
CA PRO A 22 -3.85 0.19 34.12
C PRO A 22 -5.00 0.92 33.42
N GLU A 23 -6.16 0.97 34.08
CA GLU A 23 -7.29 1.79 33.65
C GLU A 23 -6.82 3.24 33.62
N TYR A 24 -6.53 3.74 32.43
CA TYR A 24 -6.41 5.17 32.19
C TYR A 24 -7.83 5.72 32.34
N THR A 25 -8.10 6.36 33.47
CA THR A 25 -9.28 7.18 33.64
C THR A 25 -9.08 8.41 32.76
N VAL A 26 -9.85 8.51 31.68
CA VAL A 26 -9.98 9.75 30.93
C VAL A 26 -10.62 10.74 31.89
N ASP A 27 -9.91 11.80 32.24
CA ASP A 27 -10.47 12.89 33.04
C ASP A 27 -11.37 13.70 32.11
N ASP A 28 -12.67 13.37 32.07
CA ASP A 28 -13.70 14.03 31.25
C ASP A 28 -13.89 15.53 31.61
N ASN A 29 -13.14 16.05 32.59
CA ASN A 29 -13.19 17.45 33.03
C ASN A 29 -12.07 18.34 32.46
N LEU A 30 -11.22 17.87 31.56
CA LEU A 30 -10.34 18.74 30.77
C LEU A 30 -11.10 19.35 29.57
N GLY A 31 -12.17 20.08 29.87
CA GLY A 31 -12.88 20.92 28.91
C GLY A 31 -12.03 22.09 28.47
N GLY A 32 -10.98 21.83 27.70
CA GLY A 32 -10.29 22.86 26.93
C GLY A 32 -11.26 23.35 25.85
N GLN A 33 -11.61 24.63 25.87
CA GLN A 33 -12.22 25.29 24.72
C GLN A 33 -11.27 25.08 23.55
N GLY A 34 -11.59 24.15 22.66
CA GLY A 34 -10.90 23.97 21.40
C GLY A 34 -10.88 25.34 20.72
N GLY A 35 -9.70 25.94 20.62
CA GLY A 35 -9.53 27.20 19.92
C GLY A 35 -10.16 27.04 18.54
N SER A 36 -10.92 28.04 18.09
CA SER A 36 -11.44 28.10 16.73
C SER A 36 -10.25 27.98 15.78
N GLY A 37 -9.93 26.74 15.38
CA GLY A 37 -8.92 26.48 14.37
C GLY A 37 -9.31 27.32 13.18
N GLY A 38 -8.42 28.24 12.78
CA GLY A 38 -8.67 29.10 11.64
C GLY A 38 -9.20 28.24 10.51
N SER A 39 -10.35 28.63 9.95
CA SER A 39 -11.03 27.83 8.94
C SER A 39 -10.03 27.50 7.84
N LEU A 40 -9.61 26.24 7.76
CA LEU A 40 -8.86 25.77 6.61
C LEU A 40 -9.72 26.10 5.38
N PRO A 41 -9.12 26.55 4.27
CA PRO A 41 -9.87 26.74 3.05
C PRO A 41 -10.64 25.46 2.75
N GLU A 42 -11.93 25.61 2.45
CA GLU A 42 -12.78 24.46 2.14
C GLU A 42 -12.22 23.76 0.90
N LEU A 43 -11.87 22.48 1.07
CA LEU A 43 -11.37 21.66 -0.02
C LEU A 43 -12.47 21.46 -1.08
N PRO A 44 -12.11 21.41 -2.38
CA PRO A 44 -13.06 21.07 -3.43
C PRO A 44 -13.81 19.77 -3.13
N PRO A 45 -15.10 19.67 -3.52
CA PRO A 45 -15.85 18.44 -3.35
C PRO A 45 -15.20 17.30 -4.16
N PRO A 46 -15.36 16.04 -3.73
CA PRO A 46 -14.90 14.90 -4.53
C PRO A 46 -15.59 14.87 -5.91
N PRO A 47 -14.91 14.38 -6.97
CA PRO A 47 -15.52 14.19 -8.27
C PRO A 47 -16.73 13.25 -8.22
N ALA A 48 -17.74 13.50 -9.07
CA ALA A 48 -18.94 12.65 -9.14
C ALA A 48 -18.68 11.29 -9.79
N ASN A 49 -17.64 11.20 -10.63
CA ASN A 49 -17.20 9.97 -11.29
C ASN A 49 -15.67 9.89 -11.32
N CYS A 50 -15.18 8.65 -11.22
CA CYS A 50 -13.77 8.32 -11.33
C CYS A 50 -13.57 7.27 -12.42
N ASN A 51 -14.04 7.62 -13.62
CA ASN A 51 -13.78 6.82 -14.82
C ASN A 51 -12.32 7.01 -15.20
N GLY A 52 -11.48 6.19 -14.58
CA GLY A 52 -10.05 6.18 -14.83
C GLY A 52 -9.72 5.39 -16.10
N PRO A 53 -8.59 5.70 -16.73
CA PRO A 53 -7.92 4.79 -17.67
C PRO A 53 -7.50 3.47 -16.99
N THR A 54 -6.85 2.57 -17.74
CA THR A 54 -6.44 1.23 -17.31
C THR A 54 -5.71 1.17 -15.95
N GLY A 55 -5.79 0.01 -15.30
CA GLY A 55 -5.25 -0.25 -13.95
C GLY A 55 -6.35 -0.32 -12.87
N PRO A 56 -6.00 -0.10 -11.59
CA PRO A 56 -6.95 -0.16 -10.49
C PRO A 56 -8.15 0.77 -10.66
N THR A 57 -9.29 0.34 -10.10
CA THR A 57 -10.49 1.20 -10.00
C THR A 57 -10.16 2.43 -9.18
N MET A 58 -10.58 3.60 -9.65
CA MET A 58 -10.34 4.86 -8.97
C MET A 58 -11.52 5.26 -8.08
N VAL A 59 -11.22 5.87 -6.94
CA VAL A 59 -12.20 6.41 -5.98
C VAL A 59 -12.07 7.92 -5.84
N PRO A 60 -13.19 8.64 -5.63
CA PRO A 60 -13.18 10.09 -5.52
C PRO A 60 -12.62 10.54 -4.16
N VAL A 61 -11.74 11.54 -4.18
CA VAL A 61 -11.09 12.09 -2.98
C VAL A 61 -11.48 13.56 -2.81
N ARG A 62 -11.72 13.97 -1.56
CA ARG A 62 -11.92 15.39 -1.22
C ARG A 62 -10.67 16.18 -1.60
N GLY A 63 -10.84 17.26 -2.35
CA GLY A 63 -9.75 17.89 -3.09
C GLY A 63 -9.97 17.89 -4.60
N GLY A 64 -11.02 17.23 -5.10
CA GLY A 64 -11.45 17.33 -6.49
C GLY A 64 -10.68 16.43 -7.45
N TYR A 65 -10.12 15.32 -6.97
CA TYR A 65 -9.41 14.34 -7.81
C TYR A 65 -9.81 12.91 -7.46
N CYS A 66 -9.39 11.98 -8.33
CA CYS A 66 -9.55 10.55 -8.12
C CYS A 66 -8.19 9.93 -7.79
N MET A 67 -8.19 8.86 -7.00
CA MET A 67 -7.01 8.07 -6.65
C MET A 67 -7.30 6.59 -6.85
N ASP A 68 -6.30 5.81 -7.22
CA ASP A 68 -6.43 4.35 -7.30
C ASP A 68 -6.84 3.79 -5.93
N ALA A 69 -7.84 2.90 -5.90
CA ALA A 69 -8.35 2.31 -4.67
C ALA A 69 -7.43 1.27 -4.04
N THR A 70 -6.48 0.75 -4.84
CA THR A 70 -5.47 -0.24 -4.45
C THR A 70 -4.15 0.13 -5.09
N GLU A 71 -3.07 -0.49 -4.62
CA GLU A 71 -1.79 -0.45 -5.32
C GLU A 71 -1.91 -1.05 -6.73
N VAL A 72 -0.98 -0.64 -7.61
CA VAL A 72 -0.83 -1.21 -8.96
C VAL A 72 -0.42 -2.68 -8.84
N THR A 73 -1.05 -3.53 -9.63
CA THR A 73 -0.79 -4.98 -9.60
C THR A 73 0.37 -5.38 -10.51
N TRP A 74 0.95 -6.57 -10.27
CA TRP A 74 1.92 -7.19 -11.18
C TRP A 74 1.36 -7.39 -12.59
N GLY A 75 0.08 -7.72 -12.72
CA GLY A 75 -0.59 -7.93 -14.02
C GLY A 75 -0.66 -6.64 -14.84
N ASP A 76 -1.09 -5.55 -14.21
CA ASP A 76 -1.21 -4.25 -14.87
C ASP A 76 0.17 -3.68 -15.22
N TYR A 77 1.07 -3.62 -14.23
CA TYR A 77 2.42 -3.08 -14.42
C TYR A 77 3.25 -3.92 -15.37
N GLY A 78 3.25 -5.25 -15.19
CA GLY A 78 4.08 -6.17 -15.97
C GLY A 78 3.75 -6.13 -17.47
N THR A 79 2.47 -6.00 -17.81
CA THR A 79 2.04 -5.85 -19.21
C THR A 79 2.62 -4.58 -19.83
N TRP A 80 2.54 -3.45 -19.12
CA TRP A 80 3.14 -2.20 -19.57
C TRP A 80 4.67 -2.30 -19.66
N ALA A 81 5.34 -2.78 -18.61
CA ALA A 81 6.80 -2.83 -18.54
C ALA A 81 7.41 -3.69 -19.65
N LEU A 82 6.74 -4.77 -20.07
CA LEU A 82 7.16 -5.57 -21.22
C LEU A 82 7.17 -4.77 -22.52
N SER A 83 6.15 -3.93 -22.77
CA SER A 83 6.13 -3.05 -23.94
C SER A 83 7.10 -1.88 -23.81
N ALA A 84 7.18 -1.25 -22.64
CA ALA A 84 8.02 -0.08 -22.40
C ALA A 84 9.51 -0.41 -22.47
N SER A 85 9.92 -1.59 -21.98
CA SER A 85 11.31 -2.05 -22.08
C SER A 85 11.78 -2.38 -23.50
N GLN A 86 10.87 -2.41 -24.48
CA GLN A 86 11.20 -2.57 -25.90
C GLN A 86 11.26 -1.24 -26.66
N ASP A 87 10.87 -0.13 -26.02
CA ASP A 87 10.90 1.21 -26.62
C ASP A 87 12.34 1.78 -26.54
N PRO A 88 13.01 2.01 -27.68
CA PRO A 88 14.37 2.57 -27.69
C PRO A 88 14.42 4.00 -27.12
N ASP A 89 13.29 4.70 -27.08
CA ASP A 89 13.18 6.07 -26.57
C ASP A 89 12.63 6.12 -25.13
N PHE A 90 12.51 4.97 -24.44
CA PHE A 90 11.98 4.92 -23.08
C PHE A 90 12.71 5.89 -22.13
N ALA A 91 14.03 5.82 -22.07
CA ALA A 91 14.84 6.68 -21.19
C ALA A 91 14.77 8.17 -21.56
N SER A 92 14.71 8.49 -22.86
CA SER A 92 14.67 9.87 -23.34
C SER A 92 13.28 10.51 -23.25
N SER A 93 12.21 9.70 -23.16
CA SER A 93 10.82 10.15 -23.02
C SER A 93 10.38 10.44 -21.57
N GLN A 94 11.20 10.04 -20.60
CA GLN A 94 11.00 10.30 -19.17
C GLN A 94 11.39 11.73 -18.77
N THR A 95 11.16 12.10 -17.51
CA THR A 95 11.62 13.40 -16.98
C THR A 95 13.15 13.46 -16.90
N PRO A 96 13.76 14.66 -16.92
CA PRO A 96 15.23 14.80 -16.95
C PRO A 96 15.97 14.01 -15.86
N GLU A 97 15.37 13.91 -14.67
CA GLU A 97 15.90 13.20 -13.49
C GLU A 97 15.94 11.67 -13.67
N CYS A 98 15.25 11.14 -14.69
CA CYS A 98 15.07 9.72 -14.95
C CYS A 98 15.74 9.24 -16.24
N THR A 99 16.55 10.08 -16.88
CA THR A 99 17.24 9.74 -18.15
C THR A 99 18.25 8.59 -18.03
N TRP A 100 18.67 8.25 -16.81
CA TRP A 100 19.52 7.09 -16.52
C TRP A 100 18.73 5.77 -16.45
N ASN A 101 17.41 5.83 -16.24
CA ASN A 101 16.57 4.66 -16.09
C ASN A 101 16.14 4.14 -17.46
N THR A 102 16.74 3.02 -17.87
CA THR A 102 16.62 2.47 -19.23
C THR A 102 15.74 1.23 -19.31
N ASP A 103 15.39 0.62 -18.18
CA ASP A 103 14.62 -0.62 -18.15
C ASP A 103 13.61 -0.61 -17.00
N PRO A 104 12.30 -0.48 -17.30
CA PRO A 104 11.26 -0.40 -16.27
C PRO A 104 10.85 -1.76 -15.68
N LYS A 105 11.55 -2.84 -16.03
CA LYS A 105 11.25 -4.16 -15.46
C LYS A 105 11.54 -4.16 -13.96
N PRO A 106 10.61 -4.64 -13.11
CA PRO A 106 10.81 -4.62 -11.67
C PRO A 106 12.09 -5.34 -11.24
N GLY A 107 12.85 -4.70 -10.36
CA GLY A 107 14.14 -5.20 -9.87
C GLY A 107 15.34 -4.93 -10.77
N ALA A 108 15.16 -4.38 -11.97
CA ALA A 108 16.28 -3.92 -12.79
C ALA A 108 17.09 -2.86 -12.03
N GLY A 109 18.40 -3.06 -11.92
CA GLY A 109 19.33 -2.10 -11.28
C GLY A 109 19.19 -1.91 -9.76
N MET A 110 18.16 -2.46 -9.11
CA MET A 110 17.86 -2.17 -7.69
C MET A 110 18.31 -3.24 -6.68
N GLY A 111 18.93 -4.34 -7.14
CA GLY A 111 19.39 -5.41 -6.24
C GLY A 111 18.28 -6.11 -5.47
N CYS A 112 17.02 -5.90 -5.86
CA CYS A 112 15.90 -6.63 -5.31
C CYS A 112 15.78 -7.96 -6.08
N ALA A 113 15.50 -9.04 -5.34
CA ALA A 113 15.07 -10.29 -5.96
C ALA A 113 13.58 -10.15 -6.27
N ALA A 114 13.22 -9.41 -7.32
CA ALA A 114 11.83 -9.26 -7.73
C ALA A 114 11.32 -10.65 -8.09
N PRO A 115 10.45 -11.26 -7.28
CA PRO A 115 9.95 -12.55 -7.63
C PRO A 115 8.80 -12.28 -8.59
N LEU A 116 9.11 -12.23 -9.89
CA LEU A 116 8.14 -11.98 -10.94
C LEU A 116 6.91 -12.88 -10.72
N GLY A 117 5.84 -12.34 -10.15
CA GLY A 117 4.58 -13.03 -9.93
C GLY A 117 4.62 -14.30 -9.06
N VAL A 118 5.55 -14.47 -8.09
CA VAL A 118 5.47 -15.65 -7.19
C VAL A 118 4.18 -15.69 -6.38
N ASP A 119 3.63 -14.53 -6.05
CA ASP A 119 2.35 -14.42 -5.36
C ASP A 119 1.19 -14.41 -6.38
N GLY A 120 1.41 -13.90 -7.60
CA GLY A 120 0.44 -13.89 -8.71
C GLY A 120 0.17 -12.50 -9.29
N PRO A 121 -0.48 -12.40 -10.47
CA PRO A 121 -0.67 -11.13 -11.18
C PRO A 121 -1.56 -10.12 -10.43
N GLN A 122 -2.40 -10.56 -9.50
CA GLN A 122 -3.31 -9.71 -8.73
C GLN A 122 -2.64 -9.01 -7.53
N TYR A 123 -1.41 -9.39 -7.18
CA TYR A 123 -0.71 -8.80 -6.03
C TYR A 123 -0.05 -7.48 -6.40
N PRO A 124 0.15 -6.56 -5.44
CA PRO A 124 0.87 -5.32 -5.66
C PRO A 124 2.25 -5.57 -6.28
N VAL A 125 2.57 -4.82 -7.33
CA VAL A 125 3.92 -4.81 -7.89
C VAL A 125 4.88 -4.19 -6.88
N VAL A 126 6.03 -4.83 -6.70
CA VAL A 126 7.11 -4.33 -5.84
C VAL A 126 8.39 -4.20 -6.66
N CYS A 127 9.42 -3.60 -6.08
CA CYS A 127 10.69 -3.34 -6.76
C CYS A 127 10.55 -2.45 -8.00
N VAL A 128 9.73 -1.41 -7.85
CA VAL A 128 9.56 -0.34 -8.82
C VAL A 128 10.18 0.90 -8.19
N ASP A 129 11.05 1.59 -8.93
CA ASP A 129 11.59 2.86 -8.44
C ASP A 129 10.62 4.02 -8.74
N TRP A 130 11.00 5.23 -8.31
CA TRP A 130 10.15 6.40 -8.54
C TRP A 130 10.00 6.76 -10.03
N CYS A 131 11.06 6.60 -10.83
CA CYS A 131 11.06 6.91 -12.25
C CYS A 131 10.12 5.98 -13.01
N ASP A 132 10.20 4.70 -12.71
CA ASP A 132 9.31 3.66 -13.22
C ASP A 132 7.85 3.90 -12.83
N ALA A 133 7.59 4.19 -11.56
CA ALA A 133 6.23 4.45 -11.07
C ALA A 133 5.63 5.69 -11.76
N GLN A 134 6.42 6.75 -11.91
CA GLN A 134 6.00 7.97 -12.60
C GLN A 134 5.71 7.71 -14.09
N ALA A 135 6.61 6.99 -14.77
CA ALA A 135 6.46 6.63 -16.18
C ALA A 135 5.22 5.76 -16.40
N TYR A 136 4.97 4.78 -15.52
CA TYR A 136 3.77 3.95 -15.55
C TYR A 136 2.51 4.80 -15.39
N CYS A 137 2.43 5.65 -14.35
CA CYS A 137 1.28 6.52 -14.15
C CYS A 137 1.02 7.42 -15.36
N LYS A 138 2.06 8.02 -15.94
CA LYS A 138 1.95 8.86 -17.15
C LYS A 138 1.44 8.06 -18.35
N ALA A 139 1.95 6.84 -18.56
CA ALA A 139 1.50 5.97 -19.65
C ALA A 139 0.04 5.55 -19.49
N GLN A 140 -0.44 5.41 -18.25
CA GLN A 140 -1.84 5.19 -17.96
C GLN A 140 -2.66 6.49 -18.00
N GLY A 141 -2.12 7.67 -18.31
CA GLY A 141 -2.88 8.93 -18.23
C GLY A 141 -3.26 9.35 -16.81
N LYS A 142 -2.52 8.85 -15.81
CA LYS A 142 -2.61 9.17 -14.39
C LYS A 142 -1.36 9.96 -13.96
N ARG A 143 -1.20 10.16 -12.64
CA ARG A 143 -0.02 10.78 -12.01
C ARG A 143 0.22 10.17 -10.64
N LEU A 144 1.45 10.33 -10.13
CA LEU A 144 1.76 10.18 -8.71
C LEU A 144 1.18 11.35 -7.89
#